data_AF-A0A0H4CJ24-F1
#
_entry.id   AF-A0A0H4CJ24-F1
#
_cell.length_a   1.000
_cell.length_b   1.000
_cell.length_c   1.000
_cell.angle_alpha   90.00
_cell.angle_beta   90.00
_cell.angle_gamma   90.00
#
_symmetry.space_group_name_H-M   'P 1'
#
loop_
_entity.id
_entity.type
_entity.pdbx_description
1 polymer ?
#
loop_
_entity_poly.entity_id
_entity_poly.type
_entity_poly.pdbx_seq_one_letter_code
_entity_poly.pdbx_strand_id
1 'polypeptide(L)' 'MDADGVLRGYLDRYGACALLVRPDYHVFGAAADPAGVTALVDDLRAHLTAPAPAPAGQTG' A
#
# COMPACT_ATOMS: atom_id res chain seq x y z
N MET A 1 -19.40 -0.70 -1.66
CA MET A 1 -19.73 0.69 -1.28
C MET A 1 -19.54 0.78 0.23
N ASP A 2 -19.00 1.88 0.75
CA ASP A 2 -18.91 2.11 2.20
C ASP A 2 -20.33 2.51 2.69
N ALA A 3 -21.04 1.57 3.31
CA ALA A 3 -22.47 1.74 3.65
C ALA A 3 -22.69 2.67 4.84
N ASP A 4 -21.78 2.64 5.81
CA ASP A 4 -21.88 3.38 7.06
C ASP A 4 -20.93 4.58 7.15
N GLY A 5 -20.17 4.88 6.08
CA GLY A 5 -19.22 6.00 6.09
C GLY A 5 -17.95 5.74 6.92
N VAL A 6 -17.82 4.56 7.53
CA VAL A 6 -16.75 4.24 8.49
C VAL A 6 -15.40 4.23 7.81
N LEU A 7 -15.30 3.64 6.61
CA LEU A 7 -14.04 3.60 5.87
C LEU A 7 -13.63 5.00 5.43
N ARG A 8 -14.58 5.81 4.94
CA ARG A 8 -14.31 7.21 4.57
C ARG A 8 -13.87 8.05 5.77
N GLY A 9 -14.56 7.95 6.91
CA GLY A 9 -14.20 8.70 8.12
C GLY A 9 -12.83 8.31 8.68
N TYR A 10 -12.49 7.02 8.61
CA TYR A 10 -11.15 6.55 8.95
C TYR A 10 -10.09 7.16 8.02
N LEU A 11 -10.32 7.12 6.70
CA LEU A 11 -9.40 7.64 5.69
C LEU A 11 -9.19 9.16 5.77
N ASP A 12 -10.26 9.93 6.00
CA ASP A 12 -10.23 11.38 6.17
C ASP A 12 -9.29 11.81 7.30
N ARG A 13 -9.27 11.05 8.41
CA ARG A 13 -8.35 11.28 9.53
C ARG A 13 -6.88 11.25 9.13
N TYR A 14 -6.54 10.51 8.08
CA TYR A 14 -5.19 10.38 7.55
C TYR A 14 -4.97 11.17 6.24
N GLY A 15 -5.94 12.01 5.84
CA GLY A 15 -5.88 12.75 4.58
C GLY A 15 -5.83 11.85 3.34
N ALA A 16 -6.35 10.62 3.47
CA ALA A 16 -6.35 9.63 2.41
C ALA A 16 -7.76 9.47 1.82
N CYS A 17 -7.83 8.99 0.59
CA CYS A 17 -9.05 8.51 -0.06
C CYS A 17 -9.00 6.99 -0.33
N ALA A 18 -7.83 6.35 -0.19
CA ALA A 18 -7.64 4.93 -0.45
C ALA A 18 -6.46 4.34 0.35
N LEU A 19 -6.53 3.04 0.60
CA LEU A 19 -5.48 2.21 1.21
C LEU A 19 -5.18 1.01 0.32
N LEU A 20 -3.91 0.67 0.18
CA LEU A 20 -3.46 -0.59 -0.39
C LEU A 20 -3.08 -1.52 0.74
N VAL A 21 -3.84 -2.60 0.92
CA VAL A 21 -3.71 -3.52 2.06
C VAL A 21 -3.38 -4.92 1.54
N ARG A 22 -2.41 -5.58 2.17
CA ARG A 22 -2.06 -6.98 1.90
C ARG A 22 -3.13 -7.94 2.43
N PRO A 23 -3.16 -9.19 1.92
CA PRO A 23 -4.06 -10.22 2.43
C PRO A 23 -3.92 -10.46 3.95
N ASP A 24 -2.72 -10.21 4.51
CA ASP A 24 -2.42 -10.32 5.95
C ASP A 24 -2.83 -9.09 6.77
N TYR A 25 -3.70 -8.22 6.25
CA TYR A 25 -4.14 -6.95 6.87
C TYR A 25 -3.06 -5.88 7.08
N HIS A 26 -1.87 -6.06 6.52
CA HIS A 26 -0.81 -5.04 6.57
C HIS A 26 -1.05 -3.94 5.53
N VAL A 27 -1.01 -2.68 5.95
CA VAL A 27 -1.12 -1.52 5.04
C VAL A 27 0.21 -1.32 4.32
N PHE A 28 0.20 -1.45 2.99
CA PHE A 28 1.35 -1.13 2.14
C PHE A 28 1.49 0.39 1.97
N GLY A 29 0.38 1.10 1.82
CA GLY A 29 0.36 2.57 1.84
C GLY A 29 -1.04 3.16 1.65
N ALA A 30 -1.11 4.48 1.69
CA ALA A 30 -2.35 5.26 1.53
C ALA A 30 -2.17 6.35 0.46
N ALA A 31 -3.24 6.68 -0.25
CA ALA A 31 -3.26 7.73 -1.27
C ALA A 31 -4.33 8.77 -0.95
N ALA A 32 -4.03 10.05 -1.20
CA ALA A 32 -4.97 11.17 -1.04
C ALA A 32 -5.86 11.37 -2.27
N ASP A 33 -5.45 10.84 -3.42
CA ASP A 33 -6.09 11.08 -4.71
C ASP A 33 -5.90 9.88 -5.67
N PRO A 34 -6.66 9.82 -6.79
CA PRO A 34 -6.59 8.73 -7.75
C PRO A 34 -5.22 8.54 -8.42
N ALA A 35 -4.45 9.61 -8.63
CA ALA A 35 -3.11 9.50 -9.18
C ALA A 35 -2.18 8.86 -8.16
N GLY A 36 -2.31 9.23 -6.87
CA GLY A 36 -1.63 8.57 -5.76
C GLY A 36 -1.94 7.08 -5.65
N VAL A 37 -3.19 6.66 -5.91
CA VAL A 37 -3.56 5.22 -5.96
C VAL A 37 -2.80 4.51 -7.07
N THR A 38 -2.72 5.12 -8.25
CA THR A 38 -2.01 4.54 -9.39
C THR A 38 -0.53 4.37 -9.08
N ALA A 39 0.09 5.42 -8.53
CA ALA A 39 1.49 5.37 -8.09
C ALA A 39 1.74 4.26 -7.04
N LEU A 40 0.82 4.08 -6.09
CA LEU A 40 0.89 3.01 -5.08
C LEU A 40 0.86 1.60 -5.67
N VAL A 41 0.04 1.39 -6.71
CA VAL A 41 -0.03 0.11 -7.41
C VAL A 41 1.23 -0.15 -8.24
N ASP A 42 1.76 0.89 -8.89
CA ASP A 42 3.02 0.77 -9.65
C ASP A 42 4.22 0.52 -8.74
N ASP A 43 4.28 1.17 -7.58
CA ASP A 43 5.30 0.93 -6.56
C ASP A 43 5.22 -0.51 -6.03
N LEU A 44 4.01 -1.00 -5.72
CA LEU A 44 3.82 -2.41 -5.34
C LEU A 44 4.29 -3.35 -6.45
N ARG A 45 3.97 -3.07 -7.72
CA ARG A 45 4.42 -3.88 -8.85
C ARG A 45 5.94 -3.87 -8.98
N ALA A 46 6.58 -2.72 -8.80
CA ALA A 46 8.04 -2.61 -8.79
C ALA A 46 8.65 -3.45 -7.67
N HIS A 47 8.09 -3.40 -6.46
CA HIS A 47 8.54 -4.22 -5.31
C HIS A 47 8.37 -5.73 -5.54
N LEU A 48 7.28 -6.16 -6.20
CA LEU A 48 7.03 -7.57 -6.50
C LEU A 48 7.88 -8.12 -7.65
N THR A 49 8.30 -7.26 -8.57
CA THR A 49 9.13 -7.63 -9.74
C THR A 49 10.62 -7.38 -9.49
N ALA A 50 10.97 -6.64 -8.44
CA ALA A 50 12.34 -6.45 -8.02
C ALA A 50 12.98 -7.80 -7.69
N PRO A 51 14.21 -8.07 -8.17
CA PRO A 51 14.96 -9.23 -7.73
C PRO A 51 15.09 -9.18 -6.21
N ALA A 52 14.82 -10.30 -5.54
CA ALA A 52 15.11 -10.39 -4.12
C ALA A 52 16.59 -10.03 -3.92
N PRO A 53 16.91 -9.14 -2.96
CA PRO A 53 18.30 -8.83 -2.68
C PRO A 53 19.03 -10.14 -2.41
N ALA A 54 20.14 -10.36 -3.12
CA ALA A 54 20.96 -11.55 -2.90
C ALA A 54 21.23 -11.64 -1.39
N PRO A 55 21.03 -12.80 -0.75
CA PRO A 55 21.34 -12.93 0.66
C PRO A 55 22.80 -12.50 0.82
N ALA A 56 23.03 -11.45 1.61
CA ALA A 56 24.37 -11.06 1.98
C ALA A 56 25.01 -12.32 2.56
N GLY A 57 26.02 -12.84 1.86
CA GLY A 57 26.64 -14.11 2.20
C GLY A 57 26.93 -14.11 3.69
N GLN A 58 26.36 -15.07 4.42
CA GLN A 58 26.82 -15.39 5.76
C GLN A 58 28.23 -15.97 5.57
N THR A 59 29.22 -15.09 5.56
CA THR A 59 30.60 -15.45 5.86
C THR A 59 30.65 -15.70 7.36
N GLY A 60 30.62 -16.98 7.73
CA GLY A 60 30.78 -17.50 9.08
C GLY A 60 30.93 -19.01 9.05
#